data_AF-A0A2A9EMI7-F1
#
_entry.id   AF-A0A2A9EMI7-F1
#
_cell.length_a   1.000
_cell.length_b   1.000
_cell.length_c   1.000
_cell.angle_alpha   90.00
_cell.angle_beta   90.00
_cell.angle_gamma   90.00
#
_symmetry.space_group_name_H-M   'P 1'
#
loop_
_entity.id
_entity.type
_entity.pdbx_description
1 polymer ?
#
loop_
_entity_poly.entity_id
_entity_poly.type
_entity_poly.pdbx_seq_one_letter_code
_entity_poly.pdbx_strand_id
1 'polypeptide(L)'
;MIVYNELIAITAGAGLLGFAKFLAHLIRKERIDSEGWAGFFGVTGLLLFLLGLHTTVTWPYGGDGFEYANIAFGQPAAGFGALLLMASVYLWRNRAVYEGDVEAATARTILALRPAGIFVGVLGLGMAVLAVSFVRYQLGAAPPEEPITGRFGHLPLLEALFLGGLWGVVALGALLFAIALWTDRPQLLRWAMWAWVIGGVAFALFGAMNFYTHIGMYYNIAHGTMIKW
;
A
#
# COMPACT_ATOMS: atom_id res chain seq x y z
N MET A 1 15.31 17.46 4.53
CA MET A 1 14.37 16.66 3.74
C MET A 1 13.23 16.23 4.66
N ILE A 2 11.97 16.44 4.28
CA ILE A 2 10.83 16.00 5.09
C ILE A 2 10.42 14.62 4.58
N VAL A 3 10.58 13.59 5.41
CA VAL A 3 10.20 12.21 5.13
C VAL A 3 8.84 11.91 5.76
N TYR A 4 7.90 11.34 5.00
CA TYR A 4 6.58 10.91 5.51
C TYR A 4 6.34 9.40 5.29
N ASN A 5 7.42 8.65 5.07
CA ASN A 5 7.35 7.22 4.70
C ASN A 5 6.72 6.37 5.81
N GLU A 6 6.84 6.80 7.06
CA GLU A 6 6.26 6.17 8.25
C GLU A 6 4.72 6.17 8.14
N LEU A 7 4.13 7.35 7.93
CA LEU A 7 2.69 7.52 7.83
C LEU A 7 2.16 6.94 6.51
N ILE A 8 2.88 7.09 5.40
CA ILE A 8 2.51 6.46 4.12
C ILE A 8 2.48 4.93 4.27
N ALA A 9 3.54 4.32 4.82
CA ALA A 9 3.64 2.86 4.94
C ALA A 9 2.59 2.29 5.89
N ILE A 10 2.38 2.89 7.07
CA ILE A 10 1.37 2.40 8.01
C ILE A 10 -0.05 2.54 7.44
N THR A 11 -0.33 3.65 6.74
CA THR A 11 -1.65 3.87 6.11
C THR A 11 -1.86 2.96 4.91
N ALA A 12 -0.82 2.69 4.12
CA ALA A 12 -0.87 1.71 3.02
C ALA A 12 -1.15 0.31 3.58
N GLY A 13 -0.46 -0.08 4.66
CA GLY A 13 -0.71 -1.33 5.36
C GLY A 13 -2.16 -1.45 5.84
N ALA A 14 -2.66 -0.44 6.54
CA ALA A 14 -4.05 -0.39 7.00
C ALA A 14 -5.04 -0.46 5.83
N GLY A 15 -4.82 0.31 4.76
CA GLY A 15 -5.66 0.32 3.57
C GLY A 15 -5.72 -1.05 2.88
N LEU A 16 -4.59 -1.74 2.74
CA LEU A 16 -4.51 -3.10 2.18
C LEU A 16 -5.26 -4.11 3.04
N LEU A 17 -5.07 -4.07 4.36
CA LEU A 17 -5.78 -4.94 5.30
C LEU A 17 -7.28 -4.68 5.28
N GLY A 18 -7.69 -3.41 5.28
CA GLY A 18 -9.09 -3.02 5.21
C GLY A 18 -9.74 -3.47 3.91
N PHE A 19 -9.08 -3.25 2.77
CA PHE A 19 -9.60 -3.71 1.47
C PHE A 19 -9.67 -5.24 1.39
N ALA A 20 -8.67 -5.95 1.92
CA ALA A 20 -8.70 -7.40 2.00
C ALA A 20 -9.85 -7.91 2.88
N LYS A 21 -10.11 -7.27 4.03
CA LYS A 21 -11.23 -7.63 4.91
C LYS A 21 -12.58 -7.32 4.28
N PHE A 22 -12.71 -6.18 3.59
CA PHE A 22 -13.90 -5.85 2.79
C PHE A 22 -14.15 -6.89 1.68
N LEU A 23 -13.10 -7.28 0.95
CA LEU A 23 -13.19 -8.33 -0.07
C LEU A 23 -13.55 -9.69 0.55
N ALA A 24 -13.06 -9.99 1.76
CA ALA A 24 -13.45 -11.20 2.49
C ALA A 24 -14.96 -11.22 2.80
N HIS A 25 -15.55 -10.08 3.21
CA HIS A 25 -16.99 -9.97 3.43
C HIS A 25 -17.77 -10.24 2.13
N LEU A 26 -17.32 -9.70 0.99
CA LEU A 26 -17.92 -9.97 -0.32
C LEU A 26 -17.85 -11.46 -0.69
N ILE A 27 -16.68 -12.08 -0.56
CA ILE A 27 -16.47 -13.50 -0.90
C ILE A 27 -17.36 -14.40 -0.04
N ARG A 28 -17.52 -14.07 1.24
CA ARG A 28 -18.31 -14.84 2.21
C ARG A 28 -19.80 -14.49 2.20
N LYS A 29 -20.21 -13.51 1.38
CA LYS A 29 -21.57 -12.95 1.39
C LYS A 29 -22.02 -12.53 2.79
N GLU A 30 -21.13 -11.88 3.53
CA GLU A 30 -21.44 -11.29 4.83
C GLU A 30 -22.06 -9.91 4.66
N ARG A 31 -22.91 -9.48 5.61
CA ARG A 31 -23.48 -8.13 5.59
C ARG A 31 -22.36 -7.10 5.74
N ILE A 32 -22.40 -6.05 4.92
CA ILE A 32 -21.38 -5.00 4.88
C ILE A 32 -21.96 -3.73 5.53
N ASP A 33 -21.31 -3.26 6.59
CA ASP A 33 -21.53 -1.91 7.12
C ASP A 33 -20.91 -0.88 6.17
N SER A 34 -21.73 -0.39 5.23
CA SER A 34 -21.29 0.49 4.15
C SER A 34 -20.72 1.80 4.67
N GLU A 35 -21.32 2.39 5.70
CA GLU A 35 -20.89 3.69 6.23
C GLU A 35 -19.58 3.57 7.01
N GLY A 36 -19.43 2.52 7.82
CA GLY A 36 -18.17 2.23 8.50
C GLY A 36 -17.01 2.02 7.53
N TRP A 37 -17.23 1.23 6.47
CA TRP A 37 -16.23 1.03 5.42
C TRP A 37 -15.96 2.29 4.60
N ALA A 38 -16.99 3.10 4.32
CA ALA A 38 -16.82 4.38 3.64
C ALA A 38 -15.92 5.31 4.46
N GLY A 39 -16.20 5.48 5.75
CA GLY A 39 -15.38 6.30 6.65
C GLY A 39 -13.94 5.81 6.73
N PHE A 40 -13.73 4.51 6.88
CA PHE A 40 -12.38 3.91 6.91
C PHE A 40 -11.60 4.21 5.62
N PHE A 41 -12.17 3.88 4.45
CA PHE A 41 -11.51 4.12 3.17
C PHE A 41 -11.33 5.61 2.87
N GLY A 42 -12.23 6.47 3.37
CA GLY A 42 -12.11 7.92 3.27
C GLY A 42 -10.87 8.43 3.99
N VAL A 43 -10.65 8.01 5.23
CA VAL A 43 -9.48 8.42 6.02
C VAL A 43 -8.19 7.89 5.42
N THR A 44 -8.10 6.57 5.19
CA THR A 44 -6.86 5.97 4.63
C THR A 44 -6.58 6.47 3.22
N GLY A 45 -7.64 6.65 2.41
CA GLY A 45 -7.54 7.14 1.05
C GLY A 45 -7.06 8.60 0.99
N LEU A 46 -7.60 9.47 1.84
CA LEU A 46 -7.21 10.88 1.88
C LEU A 46 -5.75 11.05 2.30
N LEU A 47 -5.32 10.35 3.35
CA LEU A 47 -3.93 10.39 3.82
C LEU A 47 -2.96 9.92 2.74
N LEU A 48 -3.23 8.76 2.12
CA LEU A 48 -2.38 8.22 1.05
C LEU A 48 -2.38 9.10 -0.20
N PHE A 49 -3.53 9.66 -0.57
CA PHE A 49 -3.63 10.50 -1.76
C PHE A 49 -2.87 11.81 -1.58
N LEU A 50 -3.11 12.53 -0.47
CA LEU A 50 -2.46 13.81 -0.22
C LEU A 50 -0.96 13.66 -0.01
N LEU A 51 -0.53 12.70 0.83
CA LEU A 51 0.90 12.46 1.06
C LEU A 51 1.58 11.91 -0.18
N GLY A 52 0.92 10.99 -0.90
CA GLY A 52 1.42 10.45 -2.17
C GLY A 52 1.63 11.54 -3.21
N LEU A 53 0.63 12.38 -3.45
CA LEU A 53 0.75 13.52 -4.37
C LEU A 53 1.85 14.49 -3.92
N HIS A 54 1.87 14.86 -2.65
CA HIS A 54 2.90 15.74 -2.11
C HIS A 54 4.29 15.14 -2.36
N THR A 55 4.52 13.88 -2.02
CA THR A 55 5.80 13.19 -2.26
C THR A 55 6.13 13.12 -3.75
N THR A 56 5.16 12.86 -4.63
CA THR A 56 5.39 12.83 -6.08
C THR A 56 5.78 14.19 -6.66
N VAL A 57 5.21 15.29 -6.18
CA VAL A 57 5.42 16.63 -6.78
C VAL A 57 6.50 17.45 -6.09
N THR A 58 6.80 17.20 -4.81
CA THR A 58 7.72 18.03 -4.02
C THR A 58 9.05 17.37 -3.71
N TRP A 59 9.13 16.03 -3.72
CA TRP A 59 10.41 15.39 -3.48
C TRP A 59 11.25 15.45 -4.75
N PRO A 60 12.52 15.88 -4.62
CA PRO A 60 13.27 16.38 -5.75
C PRO A 60 13.48 15.28 -6.78
N TYR A 61 13.32 15.62 -8.05
CA TYR A 61 14.12 15.06 -9.12
C TYR A 61 15.50 15.74 -9.05
N GLY A 62 16.58 14.98 -8.79
CA GLY A 62 17.97 15.48 -8.83
C GLY A 62 18.61 15.85 -7.49
N GLY A 63 18.36 15.08 -6.43
CA GLY A 63 19.00 15.20 -5.10
C GLY A 63 20.01 14.06 -4.83
N ASP A 64 20.64 14.03 -3.67
CA ASP A 64 21.71 13.06 -3.35
C ASP A 64 21.19 11.63 -3.04
N GLY A 65 20.59 10.93 -4.01
CA GLY A 65 20.42 9.46 -4.01
C GLY A 65 19.12 8.87 -3.44
N PHE A 66 18.19 9.68 -2.93
CA PHE A 66 16.91 9.24 -2.37
C PHE A 66 15.69 9.52 -3.27
N GLU A 67 15.89 10.01 -4.48
CA GLU A 67 14.81 10.54 -5.32
C GLU A 67 13.87 9.46 -5.82
N TYR A 68 14.37 8.23 -6.03
CA TYR A 68 13.53 7.10 -6.45
C TYR A 68 12.35 6.84 -5.49
N ALA A 69 12.42 7.32 -4.23
CA ALA A 69 11.33 7.25 -3.28
C ALA A 69 10.04 7.93 -3.77
N ASN A 70 10.13 8.93 -4.66
CA ASN A 70 8.94 9.57 -5.24
C ASN A 70 8.15 8.62 -6.16
N ILE A 71 8.86 7.82 -6.96
CA ILE A 71 8.32 6.81 -7.87
C ILE A 71 7.93 5.56 -7.08
N ALA A 72 8.77 5.14 -6.13
CA ALA A 72 8.55 3.92 -5.37
C ALA A 72 7.44 4.05 -4.35
N PHE A 73 7.32 5.17 -3.63
CA PHE A 73 6.35 5.32 -2.54
C PHE A 73 5.26 6.36 -2.86
N GLY A 74 5.64 7.50 -3.45
CA GLY A 74 4.70 8.59 -3.74
C GLY A 74 3.62 8.22 -4.76
N GLN A 75 4.03 7.80 -5.96
CA GLN A 75 3.09 7.49 -7.05
C GLN A 75 2.14 6.32 -6.69
N PRO A 76 2.61 5.23 -6.05
CA PRO A 76 1.72 4.14 -5.65
C PRO A 76 0.78 4.54 -4.51
N ALA A 77 1.25 5.34 -3.55
CA ALA A 77 0.40 5.88 -2.49
C ALA A 77 -0.71 6.78 -3.06
N ALA A 78 -0.38 7.65 -4.03
CA ALA A 78 -1.37 8.48 -4.70
C ALA A 78 -2.41 7.63 -5.45
N GLY A 79 -1.95 6.65 -6.25
CA GLY A 79 -2.83 5.77 -7.00
C GLY A 79 -3.74 4.92 -6.11
N PHE A 80 -3.19 4.34 -5.04
CA PHE A 80 -3.96 3.54 -4.09
C PHE A 80 -4.92 4.40 -3.26
N GLY A 81 -4.47 5.57 -2.80
CA GLY A 81 -5.30 6.53 -2.09
C GLY A 81 -6.51 6.97 -2.91
N ALA A 82 -6.32 7.26 -4.20
CA ALA A 82 -7.42 7.60 -5.11
C ALA A 82 -8.46 6.47 -5.24
N LEU A 83 -8.01 5.21 -5.33
CA LEU A 83 -8.90 4.04 -5.38
C LEU A 83 -9.71 3.88 -4.08
N LEU A 84 -9.08 4.10 -2.92
CA LEU A 84 -9.77 4.05 -1.62
C LEU A 84 -10.77 5.20 -1.47
N LEU A 85 -10.44 6.42 -1.92
CA LEU A 85 -11.37 7.55 -1.93
C LEU A 85 -12.58 7.27 -2.83
N MET A 86 -12.35 6.67 -4.00
CA MET A 86 -13.44 6.24 -4.88
C MET A 86 -14.31 5.18 -4.20
N ALA A 87 -13.72 4.21 -3.50
CA ALA A 87 -14.46 3.21 -2.73
C ALA A 87 -15.29 3.87 -1.61
N SER A 88 -14.73 4.83 -0.90
CA SER A 88 -15.42 5.64 0.12
C SER A 88 -16.67 6.31 -0.44
N VAL A 89 -16.52 7.05 -1.55
CA VAL A 89 -17.64 7.74 -2.20
C VAL A 89 -18.68 6.75 -2.71
N TYR A 90 -18.24 5.64 -3.31
CA TYR A 90 -19.14 4.61 -3.83
C TYR A 90 -20.00 4.00 -2.70
N LEU A 91 -19.37 3.59 -1.60
CA LEU A 91 -20.06 2.99 -0.46
C LEU A 91 -21.07 3.96 0.15
N TRP A 92 -20.63 5.19 0.45
CA TRP A 92 -21.49 6.23 1.02
C TRP A 92 -22.73 6.52 0.15
N ARG A 93 -22.54 6.63 -1.17
CA ARG A 93 -23.65 6.90 -2.11
C ARG A 93 -24.60 5.72 -2.27
N ASN A 94 -24.14 4.49 -2.05
CA ASN A 94 -24.93 3.27 -2.24
C ASN A 94 -25.36 2.63 -0.91
N ARG A 95 -25.28 3.32 0.24
CA ARG A 95 -25.61 2.78 1.57
C ARG A 95 -26.97 2.04 1.65
N ALA A 96 -28.02 2.57 1.01
CA ALA A 96 -29.33 1.93 0.97
C ALA A 96 -29.33 0.54 0.27
N VAL A 97 -28.38 0.29 -0.64
CA VAL A 97 -28.20 -1.04 -1.25
C VAL A 97 -27.71 -2.04 -0.22
N TYR A 98 -26.80 -1.62 0.67
CA TYR A 98 -26.19 -2.47 1.69
C TYR A 98 -27.10 -2.70 2.91
N GLU A 99 -28.14 -1.88 3.07
CA GLU A 99 -29.21 -2.12 4.05
C GLU A 99 -30.13 -3.28 3.64
N GLY A 100 -30.27 -3.51 2.33
CA GLY A 100 -31.15 -4.51 1.74
C GLY A 100 -30.54 -5.92 1.67
N ASP A 101 -30.85 -6.62 0.58
CA ASP A 101 -30.41 -8.00 0.35
C ASP A 101 -28.89 -8.10 0.14
N VAL A 102 -28.25 -9.04 0.85
CA VAL A 102 -26.79 -9.20 0.87
C VAL A 102 -26.27 -9.72 -0.48
N GLU A 103 -27.02 -10.58 -1.16
CA GLU A 103 -26.58 -11.16 -2.44
C GLU A 103 -26.63 -10.12 -3.56
N ALA A 104 -27.72 -9.34 -3.61
CA ALA A 104 -27.87 -8.22 -4.53
C ALA A 104 -26.78 -7.15 -4.30
N ALA A 105 -26.49 -6.80 -3.04
CA ALA A 105 -25.43 -5.86 -2.69
C ALA A 105 -24.05 -6.38 -3.12
N THR A 106 -23.76 -7.66 -2.86
CA THR A 106 -22.49 -8.31 -3.25
C THR A 106 -22.31 -8.31 -4.76
N ALA A 107 -23.32 -8.76 -5.51
CA ALA A 107 -23.26 -8.81 -6.98
C ALA A 107 -23.06 -7.42 -7.59
N ARG A 108 -23.79 -6.42 -7.10
CA ARG A 108 -23.65 -5.02 -7.55
C ARG A 108 -22.26 -4.46 -7.25
N THR A 109 -21.69 -4.81 -6.10
CA THR A 109 -20.34 -4.37 -5.72
C THR A 109 -19.28 -4.97 -6.62
N ILE A 110 -19.33 -6.28 -6.90
CA ILE A 110 -18.39 -6.94 -7.81
C ILE A 110 -18.44 -6.32 -9.21
N LEU A 111 -19.65 -6.03 -9.72
CA LEU A 111 -19.80 -5.34 -11.00
C LEU A 111 -19.20 -3.93 -10.99
N ALA A 112 -19.38 -3.19 -9.90
CA ALA A 112 -18.79 -1.85 -9.74
C ALA A 112 -17.26 -1.85 -9.63
N LEU A 113 -16.66 -2.95 -9.16
CA LEU A 113 -15.20 -3.10 -9.07
C LEU A 113 -14.54 -3.40 -10.43
N ARG A 114 -15.27 -3.91 -11.43
CA ARG A 114 -14.69 -4.30 -12.74
C ARG A 114 -13.92 -3.16 -13.44
N PRO A 115 -14.50 -1.95 -13.62
CA PRO A 115 -13.76 -0.85 -14.25
C PRO A 115 -12.52 -0.44 -13.45
N ALA A 116 -12.63 -0.38 -12.13
CA ALA A 116 -11.50 -0.11 -11.24
C ALA A 116 -10.40 -1.17 -11.36
N GLY A 117 -10.79 -2.42 -11.61
CA GLY A 117 -9.89 -3.54 -11.86
C GLY A 117 -8.89 -3.32 -13.00
N ILE A 118 -9.22 -2.50 -14.01
CA ILE A 118 -8.27 -2.12 -15.07
C ILE A 118 -7.11 -1.34 -14.47
N PHE A 119 -7.42 -0.26 -13.73
CA PHE A 119 -6.40 0.58 -13.14
C PHE A 119 -5.61 -0.16 -12.05
N VAL A 120 -6.29 -0.96 -11.22
CA VAL A 120 -5.63 -1.83 -10.24
C VAL A 120 -4.63 -2.78 -10.93
N GLY A 121 -5.02 -3.41 -12.04
CA GLY A 121 -4.14 -4.31 -12.79
C GLY A 121 -2.92 -3.60 -13.37
N VAL A 122 -3.11 -2.44 -14.02
CA VAL A 122 -2.02 -1.66 -14.61
C VAL A 122 -1.09 -1.09 -13.53
N LEU A 123 -1.63 -0.58 -12.42
CA LEU A 123 -0.84 -0.16 -11.28
C LEU A 123 -0.05 -1.35 -10.70
N GLY A 124 -0.67 -2.53 -10.63
CA GLY A 124 -0.03 -3.79 -10.25
C GLY A 124 1.14 -4.18 -11.15
N LEU A 125 1.05 -3.97 -12.46
CA LEU A 125 2.19 -4.14 -13.37
C LEU A 125 3.34 -3.17 -13.03
N GLY A 126 3.01 -1.91 -12.72
CA GLY A 126 3.98 -0.95 -12.21
C GLY A 126 4.68 -1.44 -10.93
N MET A 127 3.92 -2.00 -9.99
CA MET A 127 4.47 -2.54 -8.73
C MET A 127 5.34 -3.78 -8.98
N ALA A 128 5.00 -4.61 -9.96
CA ALA A 128 5.82 -5.76 -10.35
C ALA A 128 7.17 -5.32 -10.92
N VAL A 129 7.18 -4.29 -11.77
CA VAL A 129 8.42 -3.72 -12.29
C VAL A 129 9.23 -3.06 -11.16
N LEU A 130 8.58 -2.33 -10.25
CA LEU A 130 9.25 -1.78 -9.06
C LEU A 130 9.92 -2.87 -8.23
N ALA A 131 9.24 -3.99 -7.98
CA ALA A 131 9.80 -5.12 -7.24
C ALA A 131 11.13 -5.58 -7.86
N VAL A 132 11.17 -5.71 -9.20
CA VAL A 132 12.39 -6.06 -9.94
C VAL A 132 13.43 -4.95 -9.84
N SER A 133 13.04 -3.69 -9.96
CA SER A 133 13.95 -2.54 -9.89
C SER A 133 14.65 -2.43 -8.53
N PHE A 134 13.92 -2.64 -7.42
CA PHE A 134 14.52 -2.65 -6.07
C PHE A 134 15.65 -3.66 -5.98
N VAL A 135 15.42 -4.89 -6.41
CA VAL A 135 16.44 -5.96 -6.37
C VAL A 135 17.57 -5.68 -7.36
N ARG A 136 17.24 -5.29 -8.59
CA ARG A 136 18.22 -5.11 -9.67
C ARG A 136 19.22 -4.00 -9.38
N TYR A 137 18.74 -2.89 -8.82
CA TYR A 137 19.54 -1.70 -8.51
C TYR A 137 19.94 -1.60 -7.04
N GLN A 138 19.59 -2.61 -6.23
CA GLN A 138 19.90 -2.67 -4.79
C GLN A 138 19.46 -1.41 -4.04
N LEU A 139 18.22 -0.98 -4.30
CA LEU A 139 17.65 0.22 -3.71
C LEU A 139 17.21 -0.04 -2.26
N GLY A 140 17.18 1.03 -1.45
CA GLY A 140 16.68 0.99 -0.09
C GLY A 140 17.72 0.68 0.98
N ALA A 141 19.02 0.79 0.65
CA ALA A 141 20.10 0.65 1.61
C ALA A 141 19.94 1.68 2.75
N ALA A 142 19.72 1.21 3.98
CA ALA A 142 19.55 2.07 5.14
C ALA A 142 20.90 2.68 5.56
N PRO A 143 20.92 3.98 5.91
CA PRO A 143 22.13 4.65 6.35
C PRO A 143 22.60 4.08 7.71
N PRO A 144 23.92 4.01 8.00
CA PRO A 144 24.45 3.46 9.24
C PRO A 144 23.91 4.11 10.53
N GLU A 145 23.48 5.37 10.42
CA GLU A 145 22.88 6.19 11.47
C GLU A 145 21.47 5.71 11.85
N GLU A 146 20.80 4.96 10.98
CA GLU A 146 19.47 4.43 11.26
C GLU A 146 19.54 3.22 12.23
N PRO A 147 18.84 3.26 13.37
CA PRO A 147 18.73 2.10 14.27
C PRO A 147 18.12 0.89 13.55
N ILE A 148 18.51 -0.32 13.97
CA ILE A 148 18.04 -1.60 13.40
C ILE A 148 18.46 -1.81 11.93
N THR A 149 17.86 -1.10 10.98
CA THR A 149 18.06 -1.26 9.53
C THR A 149 19.47 -0.86 9.11
N GLY A 150 20.02 0.24 9.64
CA GLY A 150 21.40 0.67 9.37
C GLY A 150 22.49 -0.33 9.81
N ARG A 151 22.15 -1.36 10.58
CA ARG A 151 23.08 -2.49 10.85
C ARG A 151 23.27 -3.39 9.64
N PHE A 152 22.28 -3.44 8.76
CA PHE A 152 22.26 -4.26 7.55
C PHE A 152 22.64 -3.48 6.29
N GLY A 153 22.96 -2.18 6.38
CA GLY A 153 23.34 -1.36 5.22
C GLY A 153 24.59 -1.86 4.45
N HIS A 154 25.42 -2.69 5.08
CA HIS A 154 26.54 -3.39 4.42
C HIS A 154 26.11 -4.62 3.60
N LEU A 155 24.85 -5.03 3.71
CA LEU A 155 24.18 -6.12 2.99
C LEU A 155 23.02 -5.56 2.14
N PRO A 156 23.29 -4.68 1.15
CA PRO A 156 22.24 -3.96 0.41
C PRO A 156 21.25 -4.89 -0.31
N LEU A 157 21.67 -6.10 -0.67
CA LEU A 157 20.78 -7.11 -1.25
C LEU A 157 19.66 -7.55 -0.29
N LEU A 158 19.90 -7.57 1.02
CA LEU A 158 18.89 -7.99 2.00
C LEU A 158 17.70 -7.02 2.02
N GLU A 159 17.98 -5.72 2.09
CA GLU A 159 16.97 -4.66 2.11
C GLU A 159 16.27 -4.54 0.76
N ALA A 160 17.04 -4.66 -0.33
CA ALA A 160 16.49 -4.68 -1.68
C ALA A 160 15.53 -5.86 -1.92
N LEU A 161 15.85 -7.06 -1.40
CA LEU A 161 14.95 -8.22 -1.45
C LEU A 161 13.72 -8.03 -0.57
N PHE A 162 13.87 -7.42 0.60
CA PHE A 162 12.74 -7.12 1.48
C PHE A 162 11.76 -6.14 0.84
N LEU A 163 12.25 -4.98 0.38
CA LEU A 163 11.42 -3.95 -0.26
C LEU A 163 10.90 -4.42 -1.62
N GLY A 164 11.71 -5.11 -2.41
CA GLY A 164 11.28 -5.73 -3.66
C GLY A 164 10.19 -6.78 -3.41
N GLY A 165 10.33 -7.59 -2.37
CA GLY A 165 9.34 -8.57 -1.94
C GLY A 165 8.01 -7.93 -1.52
N LEU A 166 8.05 -6.84 -0.76
CA LEU A 166 6.86 -6.05 -0.39
C LEU A 166 6.08 -5.61 -1.63
N TRP A 167 6.75 -4.98 -2.59
CA TRP A 167 6.13 -4.56 -3.85
C TRP A 167 5.62 -5.75 -4.66
N GLY A 168 6.38 -6.85 -4.70
CA GLY A 168 6.00 -8.06 -5.42
C GLY A 168 4.73 -8.70 -4.89
N VAL A 169 4.55 -8.75 -3.56
CA VAL A 169 3.33 -9.27 -2.92
C VAL A 169 2.12 -8.38 -3.23
N VAL A 170 2.27 -7.05 -3.17
CA VAL A 170 1.19 -6.13 -3.53
C VAL A 170 0.84 -6.23 -5.01
N ALA A 171 1.84 -6.32 -5.88
CA ALA A 171 1.68 -6.52 -7.32
C ALA A 171 0.90 -7.81 -7.63
N LEU A 172 1.28 -8.93 -6.99
CA LEU A 172 0.59 -10.21 -7.13
C LEU A 172 -0.89 -10.07 -6.77
N GLY A 173 -1.20 -9.42 -5.64
CA GLY A 173 -2.58 -9.17 -5.24
C GLY A 173 -3.37 -8.36 -6.28
N ALA A 174 -2.79 -7.27 -6.78
CA ALA A 174 -3.41 -6.40 -7.77
C ALA A 174 -3.66 -7.10 -9.12
N LEU A 175 -2.68 -7.87 -9.61
CA LEU A 175 -2.80 -8.61 -10.87
C LEU A 175 -3.83 -9.73 -10.74
N LEU A 176 -3.80 -10.51 -9.66
CA LEU A 176 -4.79 -11.57 -9.42
C LEU A 176 -6.20 -11.01 -9.30
N PHE A 177 -6.37 -9.86 -8.64
CA PHE A 177 -7.65 -9.18 -8.53
C PHE A 177 -8.18 -8.75 -9.91
N ALA A 178 -7.35 -8.09 -10.71
CA ALA A 178 -7.73 -7.67 -12.05
C ALA A 178 -8.10 -8.88 -12.93
N ILE A 179 -7.28 -9.93 -12.93
CA ILE A 179 -7.54 -11.16 -13.68
C ILE A 179 -8.85 -11.80 -13.21
N ALA A 180 -9.09 -11.88 -11.90
CA ALA A 180 -10.31 -12.47 -11.35
C ALA A 180 -11.58 -11.79 -11.90
N LEU A 181 -11.58 -10.45 -11.92
CA LEU A 181 -12.74 -9.65 -12.32
C LEU A 181 -13.00 -9.67 -13.84
N TRP A 182 -11.93 -9.76 -14.65
CA TRP A 182 -12.01 -9.69 -16.12
C TRP A 182 -12.09 -11.06 -16.80
N THR A 183 -11.72 -12.14 -16.11
CA THR A 183 -11.80 -13.51 -16.65
C THR A 183 -12.91 -14.34 -16.00
N ASP A 184 -13.74 -13.72 -15.15
CA ASP A 184 -14.80 -14.38 -14.39
C ASP A 184 -14.29 -15.59 -13.58
N ARG A 185 -13.13 -15.42 -12.95
CA ARG A 185 -12.48 -16.43 -12.10
C ARG A 185 -12.48 -15.97 -10.62
N PRO A 186 -13.64 -15.99 -9.94
CA PRO A 186 -13.79 -15.44 -8.59
C PRO A 186 -12.89 -16.14 -7.56
N GLN A 187 -12.46 -17.39 -7.81
CA GLN A 187 -11.51 -18.12 -6.96
C GLN A 187 -10.17 -17.40 -6.79
N LEU A 188 -9.76 -16.58 -7.76
CA LEU A 188 -8.52 -15.79 -7.70
C LEU A 188 -8.62 -14.63 -6.70
N LEU A 189 -9.83 -14.14 -6.38
CA LEU A 189 -10.03 -13.08 -5.39
C LEU A 189 -9.55 -13.50 -4.00
N ARG A 190 -9.67 -14.79 -3.65
CA ARG A 190 -9.15 -15.32 -2.38
C ARG A 190 -7.63 -15.19 -2.29
N TRP A 191 -6.92 -15.45 -3.39
CA TRP A 191 -5.47 -15.32 -3.44
C TRP A 191 -5.02 -13.86 -3.44
N ALA A 192 -5.73 -13.00 -4.18
CA ALA A 192 -5.53 -11.55 -4.13
C ALA A 192 -5.69 -11.00 -2.70
N MET A 193 -6.77 -11.40 -2.02
CA MET A 193 -7.04 -11.06 -0.63
C MET A 193 -5.87 -11.46 0.28
N TRP A 194 -5.38 -12.69 0.20
CA TRP A 194 -4.25 -13.15 1.04
C TRP A 194 -2.95 -12.42 0.73
N ALA A 195 -2.66 -12.13 -0.54
CA ALA A 195 -1.51 -11.32 -0.91
C ALA A 195 -1.57 -9.94 -0.24
N TRP A 196 -2.72 -9.27 -0.25
CA TRP A 196 -2.89 -7.99 0.44
C TRP A 196 -2.95 -8.09 1.96
N VAL A 197 -3.37 -9.22 2.54
CA VAL A 197 -3.21 -9.45 3.98
C VAL A 197 -1.73 -9.49 4.34
N ILE A 198 -0.93 -10.30 3.62
CA ILE A 198 0.51 -10.44 3.87
C ILE A 198 1.22 -9.10 3.65
N GLY A 199 0.99 -8.47 2.50
CA GLY A 199 1.56 -7.17 2.18
C GLY A 199 1.13 -6.08 3.17
N GLY A 200 -0.15 -6.09 3.57
CA GLY A 200 -0.71 -5.12 4.51
C GLY A 200 -0.11 -5.25 5.92
N VAL A 201 0.04 -6.47 6.44
CA VAL A 201 0.75 -6.72 7.71
C VAL A 201 2.19 -6.25 7.61
N ALA A 202 2.89 -6.61 6.53
CA ALA A 202 4.30 -6.27 6.37
C ALA A 202 4.51 -4.75 6.26
N PHE A 203 3.68 -4.04 5.48
CA PHE A 203 3.71 -2.57 5.40
C PHE A 203 3.36 -1.89 6.73
N ALA A 204 2.37 -2.41 7.47
CA ALA A 204 1.98 -1.86 8.76
C ALA A 204 3.09 -1.98 9.79
N LEU A 205 3.71 -3.17 9.90
CA LEU A 205 4.83 -3.40 10.81
C LEU A 205 6.08 -2.62 10.40
N PHE A 206 6.39 -2.58 9.10
CA PHE A 206 7.50 -1.78 8.57
C PHE A 206 7.28 -0.29 8.85
N GLY A 207 6.10 0.26 8.56
CA GLY A 207 5.76 1.65 8.84
C GLY A 207 5.81 1.99 10.33
N ALA A 208 5.31 1.10 11.20
CA ALA A 208 5.40 1.25 12.65
C ALA A 208 6.86 1.27 13.14
N MET A 209 7.71 0.41 12.59
CA MET A 209 9.14 0.40 12.88
C MET A 209 9.82 1.68 12.40
N ASN A 210 9.43 2.23 11.24
CA ASN A 210 10.04 3.45 10.70
C ASN A 210 9.82 4.68 11.59
N PHE A 211 8.72 4.76 12.36
CA PHE A 211 8.58 5.81 13.38
C PHE A 211 9.73 5.77 14.38
N TYR A 212 10.15 4.58 14.78
CA TYR A 212 11.26 4.40 15.71
C TYR A 212 12.60 4.69 15.03
N THR A 213 12.86 4.06 13.90
CA THR A 213 14.18 4.10 13.25
C THR A 213 14.47 5.48 12.66
N HIS A 214 13.50 6.15 12.05
CA HIS A 214 13.74 7.49 11.50
C HIS A 214 13.95 8.54 12.59
N ILE A 215 13.21 8.50 13.71
CA ILE A 215 13.46 9.40 14.86
C ILE A 215 14.88 9.16 15.41
N GLY A 216 15.28 7.91 15.60
CA GLY A 216 16.62 7.57 16.06
C GLY A 216 17.72 7.97 15.08
N MET A 217 17.47 7.86 13.77
CA MET A 217 18.37 8.33 12.72
C MET A 217 18.61 9.84 12.83
N TYR A 218 17.54 10.65 12.91
CA TYR A 218 17.69 12.10 13.08
C TYR A 218 18.43 12.45 14.37
N TYR A 219 18.18 11.72 15.46
CA TYR A 219 18.93 11.89 16.71
C TYR A 219 20.43 11.61 16.53
N ASN A 220 20.79 10.48 15.91
CA ASN A 220 22.17 10.08 15.67
C ASN A 220 22.92 11.10 14.80
N ILE A 221 22.28 11.57 13.72
CA ILE A 221 22.82 12.62 12.84
C ILE A 221 23.12 13.90 13.63
N ALA A 222 22.22 14.33 14.50
CA ALA A 222 22.36 15.59 15.24
C ALA A 222 23.39 15.54 16.37
N HIS A 223 23.61 14.37 17.00
CA HIS A 223 24.43 14.23 18.20
C HIS A 223 25.76 13.50 17.97
N GLY A 224 26.03 13.03 16.75
CA GLY A 224 27.22 12.22 16.45
C GLY A 224 27.23 10.89 17.21
N THR A 225 26.06 10.40 17.62
CA THR A 225 25.90 9.13 18.32
C THR A 225 25.56 8.01 17.33
N MET A 226 25.83 6.77 17.70
CA MET A 226 25.43 5.58 16.94
C MET A 226 24.53 4.69 17.80
N ILE A 227 23.37 5.22 18.20
CA ILE A 227 22.33 4.42 18.87
C ILE A 227 21.81 3.40 17.87
N LYS A 228 21.98 2.12 18.17
CA LYS A 228 21.66 1.03 17.25
C LYS A 228 20.32 0.34 17.53
N TRP A 229 19.65 0.69 18.62
CA TRP A 229 18.48 0.02 19.15
C TRP A 229 17.50 0.98 19.72
#